data_AF-A0A327TTR0-F1
#
_entry.id   AF-A0A327TTR0-F1
#
_cell.length_a   1.000
_cell.length_b   1.000
_cell.length_c   1.000
_cell.angle_alpha   90.00
_cell.angle_beta   90.00
_cell.angle_gamma   90.00
#
_symmetry.space_group_name_H-M   'P 1'
#
loop_
_entity.id
_entity.type
_entity.pdbx_description
1 polymer ?
#
loop_
_entity_poly.entity_id
_entity_poly.type
_entity_poly.pdbx_seq_one_letter_code
_entity_poly.pdbx_strand_id
1 'polypeptide(L)' 'MWDRIEPLMPADPVRGRRWADHRRTLEAIAWKYRTCSPWRDLPDELGSFQTAHKRLIRWAVDGTWERILAAVLAAADV' A
#
# COMPACT_ATOMS: atom_id res chain seq x y z
N MET A 1 12.84 -5.11 -4.37
CA MET A 1 12.06 -3.86 -4.16
C MET A 1 11.25 -3.94 -2.87
N TRP A 2 10.52 -5.05 -2.64
CA TRP A 2 9.80 -5.28 -1.38
C TRP A 2 10.68 -5.16 -0.13
N ASP A 3 11.91 -5.71 -0.16
CA ASP A 3 12.81 -5.74 1.01
C ASP A 3 13.19 -4.33 1.54
N ARG A 4 13.06 -3.29 0.72
CA ARG A 4 13.27 -1.88 1.13
C ARG A 4 12.01 -1.24 1.71
N ILE A 5 10.84 -1.72 1.30
CA ILE A 5 9.53 -1.19 1.70
C ILE A 5 9.04 -1.89 2.96
N GLU A 6 9.28 -3.19 3.10
CA GLU A 6 8.85 -4.00 4.23
C GLU A 6 9.18 -3.40 5.60
N PRO A 7 10.40 -2.87 5.86
CA PRO A 7 10.72 -2.27 7.15
C PRO A 7 9.96 -0.97 7.46
N LEU A 8 9.39 -0.33 6.43
CA LEU A 8 8.59 0.89 6.57
C LEU A 8 7.12 0.59 6.90
N MET A 9 6.72 -0.67 6.79
CA MET A 9 5.34 -1.07 7.07
C MET A 9 5.04 -0.86 8.55
N PRO A 10 3.93 -0.17 8.86
CA PRO A 10 3.56 0.00 10.25
C PRO A 10 3.18 -1.36 10.85
N ALA A 11 3.40 -1.52 12.16
CA ALA A 11 2.99 -2.72 12.87
C ALA A 11 1.46 -2.86 12.90
N ASP A 12 1.01 -4.09 13.14
CA ASP A 12 -0.41 -4.36 13.37
C ASP A 12 -0.97 -3.46 14.50
N PRO A 13 -2.23 -3.04 14.40
CA PRO A 13 -2.82 -2.10 15.34
C PRO A 13 -2.95 -2.75 16.71
N VAL A 14 -2.70 -1.97 17.78
CA VAL A 14 -2.80 -2.44 19.17
C VAL A 14 -4.22 -2.93 19.52
N ARG A 15 -5.24 -2.42 18.84
CA ARG A 15 -6.64 -2.85 18.97
C ARG A 15 -7.31 -3.04 17.62
N GLY A 16 -8.14 -4.07 17.52
CA GLY A 16 -8.93 -4.40 16.33
C GLY A 16 -8.38 -5.58 15.54
N ARG A 17 -8.87 -5.76 14.32
CA ARG A 17 -8.44 -6.87 13.45
C ARG A 17 -7.04 -6.60 12.91
N ARG A 18 -6.23 -7.66 12.85
CA ARG A 18 -4.96 -7.70 12.11
C ARG A 18 -5.13 -7.09 10.73
N TRP A 19 -4.13 -6.33 10.31
CA TRP A 19 -4.13 -5.76 8.99
C TRP A 19 -4.04 -6.83 7.90
N ALA A 20 -4.60 -6.51 6.74
CA ALA A 20 -4.39 -7.32 5.54
C ALA A 20 -2.91 -7.28 5.15
N ASP A 21 -2.47 -8.28 4.40
CA ASP A 21 -1.11 -8.36 3.87
C ASP A 21 -0.70 -7.02 3.22
N HIS A 22 0.42 -6.48 3.69
CA HIS A 22 0.89 -5.16 3.30
C HIS A 22 1.33 -5.12 1.84
N ARG A 23 2.01 -6.19 1.39
CA ARG A 23 2.51 -6.31 0.04
C ARG A 23 1.37 -6.36 -0.96
N ARG A 24 0.37 -7.21 -0.72
CA ARG A 24 -0.84 -7.28 -1.55
C ARG A 24 -1.60 -5.96 -1.55
N THR A 25 -1.68 -5.28 -0.40
CA THR A 25 -2.32 -3.95 -0.33
C THR A 25 -1.58 -2.92 -1.19
N LEU A 26 -0.24 -2.94 -1.20
CA LEU A 26 0.57 -2.08 -2.05
C LEU A 26 0.41 -2.41 -3.54
N GLU A 27 0.35 -3.70 -3.88
CA GLU A 27 0.09 -4.16 -5.25
C GLU A 27 -1.28 -3.68 -5.76
N ALA A 28 -2.32 -3.73 -4.93
CA ALA A 28 -3.65 -3.18 -5.24
C ALA A 28 -3.62 -1.67 -5.50
N ILE A 29 -2.87 -0.92 -4.68
CA ILE A 29 -2.71 0.53 -4.86
C ILE A 29 -1.92 0.84 -6.15
N ALA A 30 -0.82 0.11 -6.40
CA ALA A 30 -0.04 0.27 -7.62
C ALA A 30 -0.86 -0.05 -8.88
N TRP A 31 -1.69 -1.10 -8.83
CA TRP A 31 -2.64 -1.40 -9.92
C TRP A 31 -3.56 -0.22 -10.20
N LYS A 32 -4.19 0.37 -9.17
CA LYS A 32 -5.13 1.50 -9.33
C LYS A 32 -4.51 2.70 -10.03
N TYR A 33 -3.24 3.01 -9.72
CA TYR A 33 -2.54 4.14 -10.32
C TYR A 33 -2.00 3.84 -11.72
N ARG A 34 -1.61 2.59 -11.99
CA ARG A 34 -1.14 2.17 -13.32
C ARG A 34 -2.26 2.07 -14.35
N THR A 35 -3.43 1.57 -13.95
CA THR A 35 -4.56 1.37 -14.87
C THR A 35 -5.48 2.58 -14.96
N CYS A 36 -5.43 3.48 -13.98
CA CYS A 36 -6.38 4.56 -13.78
C CYS A 36 -7.85 4.11 -13.66
N SER A 37 -8.13 2.80 -13.62
CA SER A 37 -9.49 2.24 -13.53
C SER A 37 -10.18 2.55 -12.20
N PRO A 38 -11.51 2.57 -12.11
CA PRO A 38 -12.24 2.67 -10.85
C PRO A 38 -11.79 1.62 -9.81
N TRP A 39 -11.85 1.97 -8.53
CA TRP A 39 -11.55 1.00 -7.44
C TRP A 39 -12.44 -0.24 -7.48
N ARG A 40 -13.67 -0.11 -8.00
CA ARG A 40 -14.63 -1.22 -8.11
C ARG A 40 -14.19 -2.30 -9.10
N ASP A 41 -13.26 -1.98 -9.99
CA ASP A 41 -12.75 -2.89 -11.01
C ASP A 41 -11.44 -3.55 -10.57
N LEU A 42 -11.02 -3.34 -9.31
CA LEU A 42 -9.85 -3.99 -8.76
C LEU A 42 -10.01 -5.52 -8.83
N PRO A 43 -9.06 -6.26 -9.40
CA PRO A 43 -9.12 -7.72 -9.43
C PRO A 43 -9.13 -8.32 -8.02
N ASP A 44 -9.99 -9.33 -7.81
CA ASP A 44 -10.20 -9.96 -6.51
C ASP A 44 -8.93 -10.62 -5.95
N GLU A 45 -7.99 -11.04 -6.80
CA GLU A 45 -6.70 -11.59 -6.38
C GLU A 45 -5.82 -10.57 -5.63
N LEU A 46 -6.04 -9.26 -5.86
CA LEU A 46 -5.38 -8.17 -5.14
C LEU A 46 -6.11 -7.81 -3.83
N GLY A 47 -7.21 -8.50 -3.52
CA GLY A 47 -7.99 -8.34 -2.31
C GLY A 47 -9.02 -7.21 -2.38
N SER A 48 -9.59 -6.86 -1.22
CA SER A 48 -10.69 -5.89 -1.17
C SER A 48 -10.24 -4.46 -1.50
N PHE A 49 -10.87 -3.85 -2.50
CA PHE A 49 -10.63 -2.46 -2.85
C PHE A 49 -10.91 -1.50 -1.68
N GLN A 50 -11.86 -1.83 -0.81
CA GLN A 50 -12.20 -1.00 0.35
C GLN A 50 -11.05 -0.99 1.35
N THR A 51 -10.38 -2.15 1.53
CA THR A 51 -9.20 -2.25 2.39
C THR A 51 -8.05 -1.46 1.80
N ALA A 52 -7.76 -1.62 0.51
CA ALA A 52 -6.68 -0.89 -0.17
C ALA A 52 -6.89 0.62 -0.13
N HIS A 53 -8.09 1.09 -0.46
CA HIS A 53 -8.43 2.51 -0.45
C HIS A 53 -8.32 3.13 0.95
N LYS A 54 -8.85 2.46 1.99
CA LYS A 54 -8.71 2.92 3.38
C LYS A 54 -7.25 2.93 3.83
N ARG A 55 -6.44 1.96 3.38
CA ARG A 55 -5.01 1.88 3.69
C ARG A 55 -4.25 3.05 3.08
N LEU A 56 -4.51 3.34 1.81
CA LEU A 56 -3.91 4.45 1.09
C LEU A 56 -4.18 5.77 1.81
N ILE A 57 -5.44 6.05 2.18
CA ILE A 57 -5.79 7.26 2.92
C ILE A 57 -5.05 7.31 4.26
N ARG A 58 -5.03 6.22 5.02
CA ARG A 58 -4.35 6.17 6.31
C ARG A 58 -2.85 6.43 6.17
N TRP A 59 -2.21 5.78 5.21
CA TRP A 59 -0.77 5.94 4.98
C TRP A 59 -0.39 7.32 4.48
N ALA A 60 -1.25 7.97 3.71
CA ALA A 60 -1.06 9.37 3.32
C ALA A 60 -1.19 10.31 4.52
N VAL A 61 -2.09 10.01 5.47
CA VAL A 61 -2.29 10.85 6.67
C VAL A 61 -1.16 10.65 7.69
N ASP A 62 -0.68 9.42 7.88
CA ASP A 62 0.30 9.08 8.91
C ASP A 62 1.78 9.16 8.45
N GLY A 63 2.02 9.61 7.21
CA GLY A 63 3.38 9.79 6.67
C GLY A 63 4.01 8.48 6.16
N THR A 64 3.31 7.35 6.20
CA THR A 64 3.83 6.08 5.69
C THR A 64 3.98 6.12 4.17
N TRP A 65 3.04 6.74 3.46
CA TRP A 65 3.05 6.78 2.00
C TRP A 65 4.27 7.55 1.47
N GLU A 66 4.58 8.69 2.09
CA GLU A 66 5.72 9.55 1.78
C GLU A 66 7.05 8.79 1.98
N ARG A 67 7.17 8.03 3.08
CA ARG A 67 8.35 7.20 3.35
C ARG A 67 8.52 6.09 2.31
N ILE A 68 7.43 5.44 1.91
CA ILE A 68 7.46 4.43 0.83
C ILE A 68 7.93 5.06 -0.48
N LEU A 69 7.36 6.20 -0.86
CA LEU A 69 7.73 6.90 -2.10
C LEU A 69 9.21 7.30 -2.10
N ALA A 70 9.71 7.86 -0.99
CA ALA A 70 11.12 8.21 -0.86
C ALA A 70 12.04 6.99 -1.02
N ALA A 71 11.69 5.86 -0.40
CA ALA A 71 12.47 4.62 -0.52
C ALA A 71 12.45 4.03 -1.94
N VAL A 72 11.35 4.19 -2.67
CA VAL A 72 11.24 3.76 -4.07
C VAL A 72 12.04 4.67 -5.01
N LEU A 73 11.98 5.99 -4.81
CA LEU A 73 12.75 6.95 -5.62
C LEU A 73 14.26 6.77 -5.41
N ALA A 74 14.72 6.66 -4.16
CA ALA A 74 16.12 6.39 -3.85
C ALA A 74 16.63 5.05 -4.42
N ALA A 75 15.72 4.13 -4.74
CA ALA A 75 16.05 2.86 -5.39
C ALA A 75 16.13 2.95 -6.92
N ALA A 76 15.55 3.99 -7.53
CA ALA A 76 15.54 4.21 -8.98
C ALA A 76 16.71 5.10 -9.44
N ASP A 77 17.30 5.88 -8.53
CA ASP A 77 18.47 6.75 -8.76
C ASP A 77 19.82 6.01 -8.67
N VAL A 78 19.83 4.67 -8.72
CA VAL A 78 21.03 3.80 -8.56
C VAL A 78 21.23 2.88 -9.75
#